data_AF-A0A0H5QSQ5-F1
#
_entry.id   AF-A0A0H5QSQ5-F1
#
_cell.length_a   1.000
_cell.length_b   1.000
_cell.length_c   1.000
_cell.angle_alpha   90.00
_cell.angle_beta   90.00
_cell.angle_gamma   90.00
#
_symmetry.space_group_name_H-M   'P 1'
#
loop_
_entity.id
_entity.type
_entity.pdbx_description
1 polymer ?
#
loop_
_entity_poly.entity_id
_entity_poly.type
_entity_poly.pdbx_seq_one_letter_code
_entity_poly.pdbx_strand_id
1 'polypeptide(L)'
;MDYSDVASSSVPLSDAFEFIAQSHLTPSSSSGPFQILPRPRILVCAPSNAAVDEIVGRLAVERLLDGNGLPYTPDIVRIGRPSSIRDGAVKDNISLDHLVDAFFRYSPAQLKERMILVDQHRKRVGMNLKKMQDYVLHVRATSTPCDLNALAVQITSFAEERYRIGLEYQRLEMVRDNRKEVANARLQESFLDQAQIVFSTLSGTQSRFLAGSGSQRGFDVCIIDECAQCVEASTLLPLVCQYLHA
;
A
#
# COMPACT_ATOMS: atom_id res chain seq x y z
N MET A 1 -39.12 -21.95 39.27
CA MET A 1 -38.15 -22.57 38.35
C MET A 1 -37.53 -21.44 37.58
N ASP A 2 -36.25 -21.19 37.80
CA ASP A 2 -35.47 -20.21 37.06
C ASP A 2 -35.26 -20.66 35.61
N TYR A 3 -34.96 -19.69 34.75
CA TYR A 3 -34.00 -19.89 33.66
C TYR A 3 -33.40 -18.54 33.25
N SER A 4 -32.22 -18.25 33.81
CA SER A 4 -31.29 -17.24 33.30
C SER A 4 -30.17 -17.94 32.51
N ASP A 5 -29.52 -17.20 31.61
CA ASP A 5 -28.36 -17.61 30.80
C ASP A 5 -28.66 -18.69 29.72
N VAL A 6 -27.97 -18.77 28.56
CA VAL A 6 -26.59 -18.40 28.23
C VAL A 6 -26.45 -17.77 26.82
N ALA A 7 -25.66 -16.69 26.76
CA ALA A 7 -24.83 -16.13 25.68
C ALA A 7 -25.15 -16.30 24.17
N SER A 8 -25.08 -15.16 23.48
CA SER A 8 -24.84 -15.01 22.04
C SER A 8 -23.48 -15.57 21.60
N SER A 9 -23.44 -16.39 20.54
CA SER A 9 -22.20 -16.92 19.96
C SER A 9 -21.50 -15.89 19.05
N SER A 10 -20.88 -14.87 19.64
CA SER A 10 -19.88 -14.04 18.94
C SER A 10 -18.54 -14.77 18.87
N VAL A 11 -17.93 -14.84 17.68
CA VAL A 11 -16.62 -15.48 17.46
C VAL A 11 -15.57 -14.88 18.42
N PRO A 12 -14.78 -15.70 19.13
CA PRO A 12 -13.88 -15.20 20.16
C PRO A 12 -12.73 -14.37 19.58
N LEU A 13 -12.44 -13.25 20.25
CA LEU A 13 -11.39 -12.29 19.89
C LEU A 13 -9.96 -12.86 19.92
N SER A 14 -9.75 -14.08 20.43
CA SER A 14 -8.49 -14.83 20.30
C SER A 14 -8.00 -14.84 18.86
N ASP A 15 -8.91 -15.08 17.92
CA ASP A 15 -8.62 -15.37 16.53
C ASP A 15 -8.29 -14.09 15.75
N ALA A 16 -8.89 -12.96 16.17
CA ALA A 16 -8.64 -11.63 15.62
C ALA A 16 -7.30 -11.03 16.08
N PHE A 17 -6.88 -11.32 17.32
CA PHE A 17 -5.50 -11.06 17.72
C PHE A 17 -4.53 -12.02 17.02
N GLU A 18 -4.93 -13.28 16.80
CA GLU A 18 -4.21 -14.33 16.04
C GLU A 18 -4.11 -14.06 14.52
N PHE A 19 -4.04 -12.78 14.17
CA PHE A 19 -3.82 -12.22 12.84
C PHE A 19 -2.86 -11.02 12.85
N ILE A 20 -2.33 -10.55 13.99
CA ILE A 20 -1.62 -9.24 14.06
C ILE A 20 -0.08 -9.33 14.30
N ALA A 21 0.50 -10.49 14.68
CA ALA A 21 1.89 -10.59 15.19
C ALA A 21 2.95 -11.42 14.38
N GLN A 22 2.65 -12.02 13.23
CA GLN A 22 3.63 -12.75 12.36
C GLN A 22 4.09 -11.97 11.11
N SER A 23 3.40 -10.90 10.73
CA SER A 23 3.47 -10.31 9.37
C SER A 23 4.37 -9.08 9.22
N HIS A 24 4.87 -8.55 10.32
CA HIS A 24 5.86 -7.49 10.31
C HIS A 24 7.14 -7.92 11.05
N LEU A 25 7.81 -8.95 10.50
CA LEU A 25 9.22 -8.87 10.05
C LEU A 25 9.73 -10.19 9.44
N THR A 26 9.76 -10.27 8.10
CA THR A 26 10.60 -11.16 7.24
C THR A 26 10.43 -12.70 7.32
N PRO A 27 10.79 -13.44 6.24
CA PRO A 27 10.47 -14.86 6.12
C PRO A 27 11.61 -15.81 6.54
N SER A 28 11.46 -16.52 7.66
CA SER A 28 12.04 -17.86 7.84
C SER A 28 11.42 -18.65 8.99
N SER A 29 10.93 -19.85 8.65
CA SER A 29 10.76 -21.05 9.50
C SER A 29 10.16 -20.93 10.92
N SER A 30 8.94 -21.48 11.01
CA SER A 30 8.39 -22.32 12.10
C SER A 30 8.05 -21.74 13.49
N SER A 31 6.79 -22.01 13.88
CA SER A 31 6.22 -22.05 15.25
C SER A 31 6.15 -20.76 16.07
N GLY A 32 5.15 -19.95 15.74
CA GLY A 32 4.55 -18.90 16.59
C GLY A 32 3.39 -18.28 15.79
N PRO A 33 2.16 -18.15 16.32
CA PRO A 33 0.98 -17.80 15.51
C PRO A 33 0.81 -16.28 15.25
N PHE A 34 -0.19 -15.86 14.44
CA PHE A 34 -0.73 -14.49 14.22
C PHE A 34 -0.50 -13.70 12.86
N GLN A 35 -0.87 -14.12 11.63
CA GLN A 35 -0.49 -13.37 10.37
C GLN A 35 -1.41 -12.23 9.87
N ILE A 36 -0.89 -11.00 9.66
CA ILE A 36 -1.63 -9.95 8.89
C ILE A 36 -1.47 -10.27 7.41
N LEU A 37 -2.57 -10.60 6.75
CA LEU A 37 -2.59 -10.73 5.29
C LEU A 37 -2.29 -9.38 4.64
N PRO A 38 -1.38 -9.33 3.65
CA PRO A 38 -1.01 -8.09 3.00
C PRO A 38 -2.20 -7.55 2.18
N ARG A 39 -2.38 -6.22 2.16
CA ARG A 39 -3.51 -5.57 1.47
C ARG A 39 -3.65 -6.06 0.01
N PRO A 40 -4.89 -6.31 -0.46
CA PRO A 40 -5.14 -6.74 -1.83
C PRO A 40 -4.68 -5.66 -2.82
N ARG A 41 -4.18 -6.08 -3.98
CA ARG A 41 -3.69 -5.22 -5.05
C ARG A 41 -4.53 -5.38 -6.30
N ILE A 42 -4.98 -4.25 -6.83
CA ILE A 42 -5.87 -4.17 -7.99
C ILE A 42 -5.11 -3.54 -9.16
N LEU A 43 -5.11 -4.23 -10.30
CA LEU A 43 -4.65 -3.66 -11.57
C LEU A 43 -5.87 -3.17 -12.34
N VAL A 44 -5.94 -1.86 -12.63
CA VAL A 44 -6.98 -1.25 -13.46
C VAL A 44 -6.38 -0.91 -14.82
N CYS A 45 -7.00 -1.43 -15.87
CA CYS A 45 -6.56 -1.28 -17.25
C CYS A 45 -7.66 -0.68 -18.14
N ALA A 46 -7.24 0.03 -19.19
CA ALA A 46 -8.14 0.48 -20.26
C ALA A 46 -7.41 0.47 -21.62
N PRO A 47 -8.12 0.50 -22.78
CA PRO A 47 -7.49 0.49 -24.10
C PRO A 47 -6.68 1.75 -24.42
N SER A 48 -7.07 2.92 -23.89
CA SER A 48 -6.46 4.21 -24.22
C SER A 48 -6.01 4.98 -22.97
N ASN A 49 -4.99 5.84 -23.11
CA ASN A 49 -4.55 6.68 -21.99
C ASN A 49 -5.66 7.62 -21.49
N ALA A 50 -6.49 8.13 -22.40
CA ALA A 50 -7.58 9.03 -22.05
C ALA A 50 -8.61 8.36 -21.13
N ALA A 51 -8.97 7.09 -21.39
CA ALA A 51 -9.86 6.32 -20.52
C ALA A 51 -9.24 6.10 -19.12
N VAL A 52 -7.97 5.70 -19.05
CA VAL A 52 -7.28 5.53 -17.76
C VAL A 52 -7.25 6.85 -16.96
N ASP A 53 -6.91 7.96 -17.61
CA ASP A 53 -6.74 9.26 -16.97
C ASP A 53 -8.09 9.91 -16.59
N GLU A 54 -9.18 9.47 -17.21
CA GLU A 54 -10.56 9.85 -16.87
C GLU A 54 -11.01 9.16 -15.58
N ILE A 55 -10.78 7.84 -15.44
CA ILE A 55 -10.98 7.09 -14.18
C ILE A 55 -10.13 7.68 -13.05
N VAL A 56 -8.82 7.87 -13.28
CA VAL A 56 -7.91 8.42 -12.27
C VAL A 56 -8.28 9.86 -11.90
N GLY A 57 -8.75 10.66 -12.88
CA GLY A 57 -9.25 12.01 -12.65
C GLY A 57 -10.50 12.05 -11.75
N ARG A 58 -11.46 11.13 -11.95
CA ARG A 58 -12.63 10.98 -11.08
C ARG A 58 -12.21 10.59 -9.65
N LEU A 59 -11.36 9.58 -9.51
CA LEU A 59 -10.90 9.09 -8.20
C LEU A 59 -10.13 10.13 -7.38
N ALA A 60 -9.37 11.01 -8.05
CA ALA A 60 -8.66 12.12 -7.40
C ALA A 60 -9.61 13.18 -6.78
N VAL A 61 -10.87 13.25 -7.23
CA VAL A 61 -11.89 14.20 -6.73
C VAL A 61 -12.87 13.52 -5.77
N GLU A 62 -13.44 12.39 -6.18
CA GLU A 62 -14.62 11.79 -5.55
C GLU A 62 -14.29 10.84 -4.38
N ARG A 63 -13.05 10.33 -4.33
CA ARG A 63 -12.58 9.25 -3.43
C ARG A 63 -13.32 7.92 -3.67
N LEU A 64 -12.88 6.85 -2.99
CA LEU A 64 -13.59 5.58 -2.96
C LEU A 64 -14.44 5.48 -1.69
N LEU A 65 -15.44 4.59 -1.68
CA LEU A 65 -16.23 4.28 -0.48
C LEU A 65 -15.85 2.91 0.06
N ASP A 66 -15.70 2.79 1.38
CA ASP A 66 -15.45 1.52 2.06
C ASP A 66 -16.75 0.68 2.19
N GLY A 67 -16.66 -0.50 2.81
CA GLY A 67 -17.81 -1.37 3.05
C GLY A 67 -18.89 -0.78 3.97
N ASN A 68 -18.62 0.34 4.64
CA ASN A 68 -19.54 1.09 5.48
C ASN A 68 -20.08 2.36 4.78
N GLY A 69 -19.70 2.61 3.52
CA GLY A 69 -20.03 3.83 2.78
C GLY A 69 -19.19 5.06 3.16
N LEU A 70 -18.09 4.89 3.91
CA LEU A 70 -17.22 5.99 4.32
C LEU A 70 -16.15 6.28 3.25
N PRO A 71 -15.82 7.56 2.98
CA PRO A 71 -14.85 7.92 1.95
C PRO A 71 -13.41 7.61 2.37
N TYR A 72 -12.71 6.78 1.59
CA TYR A 72 -11.30 6.43 1.77
C TYR A 72 -10.47 6.70 0.50
N THR A 73 -9.16 6.84 0.68
CA THR A 73 -8.19 7.08 -0.41
C THR A 73 -7.06 6.06 -0.30
N PRO A 74 -7.04 5.00 -1.14
CA PRO A 74 -5.93 4.07 -1.17
C PRO A 74 -4.66 4.68 -1.78
N ASP A 75 -3.52 4.04 -1.56
CA ASP A 75 -2.29 4.35 -2.30
C ASP A 75 -2.48 3.95 -3.78
N ILE A 76 -2.52 4.93 -4.68
CA ILE A 76 -2.75 4.72 -6.12
C ILE A 76 -1.59 5.21 -6.98
N VAL A 77 -1.30 4.51 -8.07
CA VAL A 77 -0.21 4.86 -9.01
C VAL A 77 -0.68 4.67 -10.46
N ARG A 78 -0.32 5.61 -11.34
CA ARG A 78 -0.52 5.55 -12.79
C ARG A 78 0.81 5.30 -13.50
N ILE A 79 0.88 4.17 -14.21
CA ILE A 79 2.01 3.79 -15.07
C ILE A 79 1.67 4.14 -16.52
N GLY A 80 2.50 4.96 -17.16
CA GLY A 80 2.36 5.37 -18.55
C GLY A 80 3.45 6.36 -18.93
N ARG A 81 3.63 6.63 -20.23
CA ARG A 81 4.62 7.63 -20.67
C ARG A 81 4.25 9.01 -20.13
N PRO A 82 5.17 9.79 -19.55
CA PRO A 82 4.91 11.14 -19.01
C PRO A 82 4.24 12.13 -19.98
N SER A 83 4.46 11.97 -21.29
CA SER A 83 3.86 12.77 -22.36
C SER A 83 2.44 12.32 -22.78
N SER A 84 1.95 11.20 -22.23
CA SER A 84 0.65 10.61 -22.53
C SER A 84 -0.29 10.57 -21.33
N ILE A 85 0.14 11.14 -20.19
CA ILE A 85 -0.66 11.28 -18.97
C ILE A 85 -1.16 12.74 -18.89
N ARG A 86 -2.46 12.91 -18.64
CA ARG A 86 -3.14 14.20 -18.46
C ARG A 86 -2.45 15.06 -17.39
N ASP A 87 -2.10 16.30 -17.77
CA ASP A 87 -1.46 17.29 -16.89
C ASP A 87 -2.29 17.68 -15.66
N GLY A 88 -1.62 18.24 -14.65
CA GLY A 88 -2.19 18.63 -13.36
C GLY A 88 -2.15 17.48 -12.34
N ALA A 89 -3.12 17.44 -11.43
CA ALA A 89 -3.09 16.57 -10.25
C ALA A 89 -2.87 15.07 -10.54
N VAL A 90 -3.36 14.55 -11.66
CA VAL A 90 -3.12 13.16 -12.11
C VAL A 90 -1.63 12.91 -12.40
N LYS A 91 -1.00 13.84 -13.11
CA LYS A 91 0.42 13.78 -13.44
C LYS A 91 1.29 14.04 -12.21
N ASP A 92 1.01 15.08 -11.45
CA ASP A 92 1.88 15.52 -10.35
C ASP A 92 1.85 14.58 -9.13
N ASN A 93 0.70 13.97 -8.82
CA ASN A 93 0.51 13.21 -7.58
C ASN A 93 0.27 11.70 -7.77
N ILE A 94 0.02 11.22 -9.00
CA ILE A 94 -0.36 9.82 -9.25
C ILE A 94 0.56 9.14 -10.30
N SER A 95 1.17 9.88 -11.22
CA SER A 95 2.14 9.30 -12.18
C SER A 95 3.38 8.77 -11.47
N LEU A 96 3.72 7.50 -11.70
CA LEU A 96 4.90 6.85 -11.12
C LEU A 96 6.19 7.64 -11.35
N ASP A 97 6.42 8.07 -12.59
CA ASP A 97 7.65 8.78 -12.96
C ASP A 97 7.74 10.15 -12.28
N HIS A 98 6.62 10.85 -12.07
CA HIS A 98 6.60 12.16 -11.39
C HIS A 98 6.80 12.01 -9.88
N LEU A 99 6.21 10.99 -9.26
CA LEU A 99 6.44 10.64 -7.85
C LEU A 99 7.91 10.33 -7.58
N VAL A 100 8.58 9.67 -8.52
CA VAL A 100 10.02 9.35 -8.46
C VAL A 100 10.88 10.59 -8.73
N ASP A 101 10.56 11.37 -9.78
CA ASP A 101 11.28 12.60 -10.10
C ASP A 101 11.19 13.66 -9.00
N ALA A 102 10.09 13.70 -8.22
CA ALA A 102 9.94 14.58 -7.08
C ALA A 102 11.07 14.41 -6.03
N PHE A 103 11.58 13.17 -5.84
CA PHE A 103 12.70 12.91 -4.94
C PHE A 103 14.03 13.46 -5.47
N PHE A 104 14.20 13.52 -6.79
CA PHE A 104 15.39 14.10 -7.43
C PHE A 104 15.34 15.62 -7.58
N ARG A 105 14.22 16.28 -7.21
CA ARG A 105 14.11 17.75 -7.15
C ARG A 105 14.70 18.33 -5.85
N TYR A 106 14.98 17.52 -4.83
CA TYR A 106 15.60 18.00 -3.60
C TYR A 106 17.07 18.36 -3.79
N SER A 107 17.46 19.55 -3.33
CA SER A 107 18.87 19.86 -3.11
C SER A 107 19.46 19.00 -1.98
N PRO A 108 20.79 18.77 -1.93
CA PRO A 108 21.42 17.97 -0.87
C PRO A 108 21.12 18.47 0.55
N ALA A 109 20.92 19.79 0.73
CA ALA A 109 20.54 20.39 1.99
C ALA A 109 19.10 20.02 2.40
N GLN A 110 18.13 20.18 1.47
CA GLN A 110 16.73 19.82 1.71
C GLN A 110 16.55 18.31 1.93
N LEU A 111 17.30 17.47 1.21
CA LEU A 111 17.29 16.02 1.42
C LEU A 111 17.74 15.68 2.84
N LYS A 112 18.85 16.27 3.30
CA LYS A 112 19.39 16.08 4.66
C LYS A 112 18.41 16.55 5.74
N GLU A 113 17.79 17.71 5.56
CA GLU A 113 16.77 18.24 6.46
C GLU A 113 15.55 17.31 6.55
N ARG A 114 15.00 16.89 5.40
CA ARG A 114 13.86 15.96 5.35
C ARG A 114 14.20 14.61 6.00
N MET A 115 15.40 14.06 5.77
CA MET A 115 15.84 12.83 6.43
C MET A 115 15.88 12.94 7.96
N ILE A 116 16.32 14.09 8.51
CA ILE A 116 16.32 14.33 9.96
C ILE A 116 14.89 14.37 10.51
N LEU A 117 13.98 15.08 9.83
CA LEU A 117 12.57 15.18 10.24
C LEU A 117 11.87 13.80 10.20
N VAL A 118 12.08 13.04 9.12
CA VAL A 118 11.51 11.70 8.94
C VAL A 118 12.09 10.71 9.97
N ASP A 119 13.39 10.74 10.27
CA ASP A 119 13.99 9.91 11.32
C ASP A 119 13.45 10.22 12.72
N GLN A 120 13.31 11.51 13.07
CA GLN A 120 12.69 11.92 14.33
C GLN A 120 11.25 11.43 14.44
N HIS A 121 10.49 11.51 13.35
CA HIS A 121 9.12 11.00 13.28
C HIS A 121 9.06 9.47 13.42
N ARG A 122 9.94 8.74 12.71
CA ARG A 122 10.10 7.28 12.79
C ARG A 122 10.40 6.83 14.23
N LYS A 123 11.31 7.52 14.91
CA LYS A 123 11.67 7.27 16.31
C LYS A 123 10.49 7.54 17.25
N ARG A 124 9.75 8.63 17.05
CA ARG A 124 8.57 8.98 17.85
C ARG A 124 7.45 7.94 17.74
N VAL A 125 7.08 7.56 16.51
CA VAL A 125 6.05 6.52 16.27
C VAL A 125 6.53 5.16 16.77
N GLY A 126 7.80 4.82 16.59
CA GLY A 126 8.40 3.60 17.15
C GLY A 126 8.30 3.51 18.68
N MET A 127 8.54 4.61 19.40
CA MET A 127 8.37 4.67 20.86
C MET A 127 6.89 4.58 21.28
N ASN A 128 5.99 5.25 20.56
CA ASN A 128 4.55 5.20 20.85
C ASN A 128 3.98 3.79 20.66
N LEU A 129 4.34 3.12 19.56
CA LEU A 129 3.92 1.74 19.30
C LEU A 129 4.43 0.79 20.40
N LYS A 130 5.67 0.96 20.87
CA LYS A 130 6.20 0.17 21.98
C LYS A 130 5.41 0.39 23.28
N LYS A 131 5.12 1.64 23.64
CA LYS A 131 4.29 1.97 24.82
C LYS A 131 2.89 1.34 24.73
N MET A 132 2.29 1.29 23.54
CA MET A 132 1.01 0.62 23.33
C MET A 132 1.12 -0.90 23.47
N GLN A 133 2.18 -1.53 22.96
CA GLN A 133 2.43 -2.96 23.18
C GLN A 133 2.61 -3.27 24.67
N ASP A 134 3.38 -2.46 25.40
CA ASP A 134 3.58 -2.59 26.84
C ASP A 134 2.26 -2.41 27.63
N TYR A 135 1.36 -1.53 27.15
CA TYR A 135 0.01 -1.33 27.69
C TYR A 135 -0.93 -2.52 27.42
N VAL A 136 -0.95 -3.07 26.19
CA VAL A 136 -1.72 -4.29 25.85
C VAL A 136 -1.33 -5.46 26.75
N LEU A 137 -0.03 -5.64 27.00
CA LEU A 137 0.48 -6.66 27.91
C LEU A 137 0.03 -6.44 29.35
N HIS A 138 0.04 -5.20 29.85
CA HIS A 138 -0.49 -4.86 31.19
C HIS A 138 -2.00 -5.10 31.33
N VAL A 139 -2.78 -4.70 30.32
CA VAL A 139 -4.24 -4.90 30.31
C VAL A 139 -4.57 -6.39 30.32
N ARG A 140 -3.84 -7.20 29.55
CA ARG A 140 -3.97 -8.67 29.54
C ARG A 140 -3.58 -9.31 30.88
N ALA A 141 -2.58 -8.77 31.58
CA ALA A 141 -2.15 -9.29 32.88
C ALA A 141 -3.09 -8.91 34.04
N THR A 142 -3.64 -7.68 34.01
CA THR A 142 -4.49 -7.13 35.09
C THR A 142 -5.98 -7.44 34.89
N SER A 143 -6.38 -8.04 33.76
CA SER A 143 -7.78 -8.29 33.38
C SER A 143 -8.67 -7.04 33.45
N THR A 144 -8.11 -5.85 33.24
CA THR A 144 -8.88 -4.60 33.27
C THR A 144 -9.82 -4.53 32.08
N PRO A 145 -11.10 -4.16 32.26
CA PRO A 145 -12.04 -4.03 31.16
C PRO A 145 -11.55 -2.97 30.18
N CYS A 146 -11.38 -3.36 28.92
CA CYS A 146 -10.95 -2.51 27.83
C CYS A 146 -11.77 -2.81 26.57
N ASP A 147 -11.91 -1.82 25.71
CA ASP A 147 -12.43 -2.05 24.36
C ASP A 147 -11.29 -2.59 23.48
N LEU A 148 -11.29 -3.92 23.28
CA LEU A 148 -10.33 -4.63 22.45
C LEU A 148 -10.39 -4.18 20.97
N ASN A 149 -11.56 -3.75 20.48
CA ASN A 149 -11.72 -3.29 19.10
C ASN A 149 -11.09 -1.90 18.93
N ALA A 150 -11.39 -0.96 19.84
CA ALA A 150 -10.76 0.36 19.84
C ALA A 150 -9.23 0.27 19.95
N LEU A 151 -8.73 -0.65 20.79
CA LEU A 151 -7.31 -0.89 20.96
C LEU A 151 -6.67 -1.50 19.70
N ALA A 152 -7.32 -2.47 19.05
CA ALA A 152 -6.86 -3.05 17.78
C ALA A 152 -6.81 -2.00 16.65
N VAL A 153 -7.85 -1.16 16.51
CA VAL A 153 -7.88 -0.06 15.52
C VAL A 153 -6.71 0.92 15.73
N GLN A 154 -6.42 1.30 16.97
CA GLN A 154 -5.28 2.17 17.27
C GLN A 154 -3.93 1.53 16.94
N ILE A 155 -3.72 0.25 17.30
CA ILE A 155 -2.48 -0.48 17.01
C ILE A 155 -2.25 -0.59 15.49
N THR A 156 -3.28 -0.95 14.73
CA THR A 156 -3.23 -1.03 13.27
C THR A 156 -2.88 0.34 12.66
N SER A 157 -3.54 1.42 13.12
CA SER A 157 -3.24 2.79 12.68
C SER A 157 -1.77 3.18 12.89
N PHE A 158 -1.21 2.93 14.08
CA PHE A 158 0.20 3.22 14.37
C PHE A 158 1.18 2.29 13.62
N ALA A 159 0.80 1.04 13.34
CA ALA A 159 1.60 0.13 12.52
C ALA A 159 1.67 0.61 11.05
N GLU A 160 0.56 1.07 10.49
CA GLU A 160 0.48 1.65 9.14
C GLU A 160 1.23 2.99 9.01
N GLU A 161 1.14 3.84 10.04
CA GLU A 161 1.93 5.07 10.14
C GLU A 161 3.43 4.74 10.16
N ARG A 162 3.84 3.79 11.02
CA ARG A 162 5.24 3.32 11.11
C ARG A 162 5.75 2.76 9.80
N TYR A 163 4.92 1.98 9.08
CA TYR A 163 5.28 1.42 7.78
C TYR A 163 5.51 2.52 6.73
N ARG A 164 4.57 3.48 6.59
CA ARG A 164 4.70 4.61 5.65
C ARG A 164 5.95 5.45 5.90
N ILE A 165 6.22 5.83 7.15
CA ILE A 165 7.41 6.62 7.52
C ILE A 165 8.70 5.81 7.27
N GLY A 166 8.69 4.51 7.58
CA GLY A 166 9.82 3.62 7.31
C GLY A 166 10.17 3.56 5.82
N LEU A 167 9.15 3.43 4.97
CA LEU A 167 9.31 3.39 3.52
C LEU A 167 9.79 4.73 2.94
N GLU A 168 9.24 5.87 3.41
CA GLU A 168 9.74 7.20 3.03
C GLU A 168 11.22 7.38 3.41
N TYR A 169 11.60 7.00 4.63
CA TYR A 169 13.01 7.05 5.07
C TYR A 169 13.93 6.25 4.14
N GLN A 170 13.52 5.03 3.79
CA GLN A 170 14.26 4.15 2.90
C GLN A 170 14.39 4.76 1.49
N ARG A 171 13.34 5.38 0.95
CA ARG A 171 13.37 6.10 -0.34
C ARG A 171 14.35 7.27 -0.33
N LEU A 172 14.37 8.07 0.74
CA LEU A 172 15.33 9.18 0.90
C LEU A 172 16.79 8.66 0.98
N GLU A 173 17.00 7.55 1.68
CA GLU A 173 18.30 6.89 1.77
C GLU A 173 18.77 6.32 0.42
N MET A 174 17.88 5.72 -0.38
CA MET A 174 18.18 5.28 -1.74
C MET A 174 18.70 6.42 -2.62
N VAL A 175 18.11 7.62 -2.51
CA VAL A 175 18.50 8.82 -3.28
C VAL A 175 19.83 9.39 -2.81
N ARG A 176 20.12 9.30 -1.49
CA ARG A 176 21.40 9.74 -0.90
C ARG A 176 22.58 8.87 -1.36
N ASP A 177 22.39 7.54 -1.36
CA ASP A 177 23.51 6.58 -1.44
C ASP A 177 23.76 6.01 -2.85
N ASN A 178 22.80 6.11 -3.77
CA ASN A 178 22.90 5.48 -5.09
C ASN A 178 22.97 6.51 -6.22
N ARG A 179 23.58 6.12 -7.35
CA ARG A 179 23.51 6.90 -8.61
C ARG A 179 22.05 7.04 -9.04
N LYS A 180 21.71 8.15 -9.70
CA LYS A 180 20.33 8.49 -10.13
C LYS A 180 19.61 7.34 -10.83
N GLU A 181 20.27 6.61 -11.73
CA GLU A 181 19.70 5.47 -12.47
C GLU A 181 19.25 4.31 -11.54
N VAL A 182 20.12 3.91 -10.61
CA VAL A 182 19.85 2.83 -9.64
C VAL A 182 18.82 3.27 -8.60
N ALA A 183 18.91 4.52 -8.13
CA ALA A 183 17.91 5.11 -7.24
C ALA A 183 16.54 5.17 -7.91
N ASN A 184 16.46 5.59 -9.17
CA ASN A 184 15.20 5.72 -9.90
C ASN A 184 14.49 4.37 -10.05
N ALA A 185 15.20 3.31 -10.47
CA ALA A 185 14.64 1.97 -10.57
C ALA A 185 14.10 1.43 -9.22
N ARG A 186 14.85 1.59 -8.13
CA ARG A 186 14.43 1.15 -6.78
C ARG A 186 13.29 2.00 -6.20
N LEU A 187 13.25 3.29 -6.51
CA LEU A 187 12.10 4.14 -6.15
C LEU A 187 10.85 3.71 -6.91
N GLN A 188 10.97 3.43 -8.23
CA GLN A 188 9.87 2.92 -9.05
C GLN A 188 9.28 1.63 -8.45
N GLU A 189 10.13 0.64 -8.15
CA GLU A 189 9.75 -0.60 -7.46
C GLU A 189 9.08 -0.32 -6.11
N SER A 190 9.69 0.52 -5.27
CA SER A 190 9.17 0.89 -3.95
C SER A 190 7.79 1.56 -4.00
N PHE A 191 7.53 2.42 -5.00
CA PHE A 191 6.21 3.05 -5.19
C PHE A 191 5.16 2.06 -5.69
N LEU A 192 5.54 1.15 -6.59
CA LEU A 192 4.66 0.12 -7.10
C LEU A 192 4.25 -0.88 -6.02
N ASP A 193 5.19 -1.37 -5.21
CA ASP A 193 4.89 -2.32 -4.14
C ASP A 193 4.04 -1.72 -3.00
N GLN A 194 4.12 -0.41 -2.77
CA GLN A 194 3.19 0.30 -1.86
C GLN A 194 1.78 0.43 -2.46
N ALA A 195 1.67 0.57 -3.78
CA ALA A 195 0.40 0.87 -4.44
C ALA A 195 -0.61 -0.28 -4.29
N GLN A 196 -1.80 0.08 -3.81
CA GLN A 196 -2.96 -0.80 -3.69
C GLN A 196 -3.74 -0.86 -5.00
N ILE A 197 -3.81 0.25 -5.76
CA ILE A 197 -4.41 0.27 -7.09
C ILE A 197 -3.41 0.85 -8.10
N VAL A 198 -3.12 0.07 -9.15
CA VAL A 198 -2.22 0.46 -10.23
C VAL A 198 -3.03 0.64 -11.51
N PHE A 199 -2.89 1.80 -12.13
CA PHE A 199 -3.57 2.19 -13.36
C PHE A 199 -2.61 2.12 -14.55
N SER A 200 -2.99 1.41 -15.61
CA SER A 200 -2.20 1.30 -16.84
C SER A 200 -3.08 1.20 -18.08
N THR A 201 -2.50 1.33 -19.27
CA THR A 201 -3.18 0.86 -20.49
C THR A 201 -2.95 -0.64 -20.66
N LEU A 202 -3.79 -1.34 -21.43
CA LEU A 202 -3.59 -2.77 -21.73
C LEU A 202 -2.18 -3.05 -22.29
N SER A 203 -1.67 -2.20 -23.17
CA SER A 203 -0.30 -2.24 -23.69
C SER A 203 0.77 -1.82 -22.67
N GLY A 204 0.42 -1.00 -21.68
CA GLY A 204 1.31 -0.54 -20.61
C GLY A 204 1.64 -1.62 -19.57
N THR A 205 0.83 -2.68 -19.49
CA THR A 205 1.10 -3.85 -18.63
C THR A 205 2.36 -4.62 -19.02
N GLN A 206 2.79 -4.54 -20.30
CA GLN A 206 4.06 -5.11 -20.76
C GLN A 206 5.30 -4.27 -20.39
N SER A 207 5.14 -3.12 -19.72
CA SER A 207 6.27 -2.31 -19.29
C SER A 207 7.13 -3.05 -18.25
N ARG A 208 8.45 -2.80 -18.25
CA ARG A 208 9.44 -3.33 -17.28
C ARG A 208 9.07 -3.15 -15.80
N PHE A 209 8.12 -2.26 -15.52
CA PHE A 209 7.59 -1.97 -14.20
C PHE A 209 6.66 -3.06 -13.68
N LEU A 210 5.96 -3.74 -14.57
CA LEU A 210 5.01 -4.80 -14.25
C LEU A 210 5.54 -6.16 -14.73
N ALA A 211 6.16 -6.22 -15.92
CA ALA A 211 6.76 -7.43 -16.45
C ALA A 211 8.12 -7.75 -15.78
N GLY A 212 8.12 -8.72 -14.85
CA GLY A 212 9.29 -9.56 -14.52
C GLY A 212 10.37 -9.00 -13.58
N SER A 213 10.26 -7.79 -13.04
CA SER A 213 11.16 -7.31 -11.96
C SER A 213 10.70 -6.08 -11.16
N GLY A 214 9.71 -5.30 -11.64
CA GLY A 214 9.40 -3.97 -11.07
C GLY A 214 8.40 -3.94 -9.91
N SER A 215 7.85 -5.08 -9.51
CA SER A 215 7.00 -5.21 -8.31
C SER A 215 7.17 -6.64 -7.78
N GLN A 216 7.45 -6.80 -6.49
CA GLN A 216 7.64 -8.13 -5.86
C GLN A 216 6.32 -8.80 -5.50
N ARG A 217 5.20 -8.09 -5.66
CA ARG A 217 3.85 -8.59 -5.44
C ARG A 217 3.10 -8.68 -6.78
N GLY A 218 2.30 -9.73 -6.94
CA GLY A 218 1.30 -9.80 -8.00
C GLY A 218 0.11 -8.85 -7.75
N PHE A 219 -0.93 -9.02 -8.56
CA PHE A 219 -2.23 -8.38 -8.38
C PHE A 219 -3.29 -9.45 -8.20
N ASP A 220 -4.13 -9.30 -7.17
CA ASP A 220 -5.19 -10.26 -6.83
C ASP A 220 -6.41 -10.10 -7.75
N VAL A 221 -6.63 -8.88 -8.27
CA VAL A 221 -7.74 -8.52 -9.15
C VAL A 221 -7.23 -7.71 -10.34
N CYS A 222 -7.70 -8.04 -11.54
CA CYS A 222 -7.56 -7.21 -12.73
C CYS A 222 -8.94 -6.70 -13.18
N ILE A 223 -9.07 -5.40 -13.39
CA ILE A 223 -10.27 -4.74 -13.91
C ILE A 223 -9.91 -4.13 -15.27
N ILE A 224 -10.74 -4.36 -16.29
CA ILE A 224 -10.57 -3.76 -17.63
C ILE A 224 -11.79 -2.91 -17.92
N ASP A 225 -11.61 -1.59 -17.96
CA ASP A 225 -12.63 -0.65 -18.43
C ASP A 225 -12.59 -0.57 -19.97
N GLU A 226 -13.73 -0.22 -20.58
CA GLU A 226 -13.94 -0.18 -22.03
C GLU A 226 -13.53 -1.48 -22.75
N CYS A 227 -13.72 -2.62 -22.10
CA CYS A 227 -13.29 -3.94 -22.59
C CYS A 227 -13.90 -4.31 -23.95
N ALA A 228 -15.11 -3.81 -24.26
CA ALA A 228 -15.78 -4.01 -25.56
C ALA A 228 -15.08 -3.28 -26.72
N GLN A 229 -14.23 -2.29 -26.44
CA GLN A 229 -13.40 -1.60 -27.45
C GLN A 229 -12.07 -2.33 -27.70
N CYS A 230 -11.80 -3.43 -27.00
CA CYS A 230 -10.53 -4.15 -27.02
C CYS A 230 -10.61 -5.40 -27.91
N VAL A 231 -9.51 -5.72 -28.62
CA VAL A 231 -9.34 -7.06 -29.19
C VAL A 231 -8.99 -8.07 -28.09
N GLU A 232 -9.46 -9.30 -28.21
CA GLU A 232 -9.26 -10.38 -27.22
C GLU A 232 -7.78 -10.54 -26.82
N ALA A 233 -6.87 -10.57 -27.77
CA ALA A 233 -5.43 -10.66 -27.49
C ALA A 233 -4.89 -9.52 -26.61
N SER A 234 -5.51 -8.34 -26.63
CA SER A 234 -5.13 -7.21 -25.77
C SER A 234 -5.69 -7.33 -24.35
N THR A 235 -6.85 -7.96 -24.15
CA THR A 235 -7.43 -8.16 -22.81
C THR A 235 -6.68 -9.23 -21.99
N LEU A 236 -5.91 -10.10 -22.66
CA LEU A 236 -5.04 -11.09 -22.01
C LEU A 236 -3.70 -10.53 -21.49
N LEU A 237 -3.25 -9.36 -21.96
CA LEU A 237 -1.95 -8.78 -21.59
C LEU A 237 -1.75 -8.57 -20.07
N PRO A 238 -2.75 -8.05 -19.32
CA PRO A 238 -2.63 -7.91 -17.87
C PRO A 238 -2.47 -9.26 -17.14
N LEU A 239 -3.08 -10.32 -17.66
CA LEU A 239 -3.07 -11.66 -17.05
C LEU A 239 -1.73 -12.37 -17.26
N VAL A 240 -1.15 -12.26 -18.48
CA VAL A 240 0.20 -12.76 -18.76
C VAL A 240 1.23 -12.10 -17.84
N CYS A 241 1.04 -10.82 -17.51
CA CYS A 241 1.89 -10.10 -16.58
C CYS A 241 1.83 -10.67 -15.15
N GLN A 242 0.68 -11.14 -14.68
CA GLN A 242 0.54 -11.77 -13.36
C GLN A 242 1.20 -13.15 -13.32
N TYR A 243 1.10 -13.93 -14.40
CA TYR A 243 1.61 -15.31 -14.48
C TYR A 243 3.15 -15.42 -14.41
N LEU A 244 3.88 -14.31 -14.60
CA LEU A 244 5.33 -14.24 -14.44
C LEU A 244 5.79 -14.03 -12.98
N HIS A 245 4.84 -13.83 -12.04
CA HIS A 245 5.10 -13.58 -10.62
C HIS A 245 4.52 -14.67 -9.69
N ALA A 246 4.12 -15.82 -10.25
CA ALA A 246 3.56 -16.97 -9.54
C ALA A 246 4.48 -18.19 -9.64
#